data_AF-A0A381QB84-F1
#
_entry.id   AF-A0A381QB84-F1
#
_cell.length_a   1.000
_cell.length_b   1.000
_cell.length_c   1.000
_cell.angle_alpha   90.00
_cell.angle_beta   90.00
_cell.angle_gamma   90.00
#
_symmetry.space_group_name_H-M   'P 1'
#
loop_
_entity.id
_entity.type
_entity.pdbx_description
1 polymer ?
#
loop_
_entity_poly.entity_id
_entity_poly.type
_entity_poly.pdbx_seq_one_letter_code
_entity_poly.pdbx_strand_id
1 'polypeptide(L)'
;MSKKKPGDIGSSENITIDQKLIDEGTAQLASEIKVLETWLEELETSGDNDAEVIATRKSYNDMLRSRKEMLNTLESQAKLQGI
;
A
#
# COMPACT_ATOMS: atom_id res chain seq x y z
N MET A 1 -5.00 10.99 -50.80
CA MET A 1 -4.36 9.83 -50.16
C MET A 1 -3.96 10.23 -48.75
N SER A 2 -4.48 9.50 -47.76
CA SER A 2 -4.23 9.63 -46.33
C SER A 2 -2.75 9.42 -45.97
N LYS A 3 -2.27 10.07 -44.89
CA LYS A 3 -1.55 9.41 -43.78
C LYS A 3 -1.29 10.36 -42.60
N LYS A 4 -2.09 10.11 -41.55
CA LYS A 4 -1.89 10.22 -40.08
C LYS A 4 -0.82 11.20 -39.56
N LYS A 5 -1.29 12.20 -38.80
CA LYS A 5 -0.51 12.87 -37.75
C LYS A 5 -0.09 11.84 -36.69
N PRO A 6 1.18 11.85 -36.24
CA PRO A 6 1.62 11.02 -35.14
C PRO A 6 0.99 11.55 -33.85
N GLY A 7 0.37 10.63 -33.11
CA GLY A 7 0.19 10.68 -31.66
C GLY A 7 -0.26 12.02 -31.12
N ASP A 8 -1.58 12.22 -31.15
CA ASP A 8 -2.25 12.84 -30.02
C ASP A 8 -1.75 12.10 -28.76
N ILE A 9 -0.79 12.70 -28.06
CA ILE A 9 -0.44 12.29 -26.70
C ILE A 9 -1.66 12.73 -25.91
N GLY A 10 -2.65 11.84 -25.90
CA GLY A 10 -3.89 12.00 -25.16
C GLY A 10 -3.50 12.53 -23.80
N SER A 11 -3.98 13.75 -23.56
CA SER A 11 -4.23 14.36 -22.25
C SER A 11 -3.94 13.42 -21.11
N SER A 12 -3.11 13.84 -20.14
CA SER A 12 -3.07 13.28 -18.79
C SER A 12 -4.49 13.01 -18.33
N GLU A 13 -4.97 11.79 -18.57
CA GLU A 13 -6.29 11.38 -18.14
C GLU A 13 -6.16 11.42 -16.63
N ASN A 14 -6.91 12.34 -16.04
CA ASN A 14 -6.97 12.48 -14.60
C ASN A 14 -7.67 11.20 -14.12
N ILE A 15 -6.88 10.13 -13.90
CA ILE A 15 -7.38 8.81 -13.50
C ILE A 15 -8.07 9.03 -12.16
N THR A 16 -9.38 9.21 -12.24
CA THR A 16 -10.26 9.34 -11.09
C THR A 16 -10.51 7.92 -10.63
N ILE A 17 -9.90 7.55 -9.51
CA ILE A 17 -10.13 6.25 -8.89
C ILE A 17 -11.49 6.35 -8.19
N ASP A 18 -12.32 5.31 -8.37
CA ASP A 18 -13.59 5.20 -7.66
C ASP A 18 -13.34 5.29 -6.14
N GLN A 19 -14.04 6.21 -5.46
CA GLN A 19 -13.90 6.41 -4.01
C GLN A 19 -14.16 5.12 -3.23
N LYS A 20 -15.10 4.28 -3.68
CA LYS A 20 -15.37 3.00 -3.05
C LYS A 20 -14.17 2.06 -3.14
N LEU A 21 -13.43 2.08 -4.25
CA LEU A 21 -12.22 1.30 -4.41
C LEU A 21 -11.08 1.80 -3.50
N ILE A 22 -11.00 3.13 -3.30
CA ILE A 22 -10.08 3.74 -2.33
C ILE A 22 -10.43 3.29 -0.90
N ASP A 23 -11.71 3.32 -0.53
CA ASP A 23 -12.18 2.93 0.81
C ASP A 23 -11.92 1.45 1.07
N GLU A 24 -12.23 0.58 0.10
CA GLU A 24 -11.97 -0.86 0.18
C GLU A 24 -10.47 -1.16 0.30
N GLY A 25 -9.65 -0.52 -0.54
CA GLY A 25 -8.18 -0.67 -0.49
C GLY A 25 -7.58 -0.18 0.83
N THR A 26 -8.09 0.95 1.35
CA THR A 26 -7.71 1.51 2.64
C THR A 26 -8.06 0.55 3.78
N ALA A 27 -9.29 0.03 3.80
CA ALA A 27 -9.75 -0.92 4.82
C ALA A 27 -8.94 -2.22 4.79
N GLN A 28 -8.62 -2.72 3.59
CA GLN A 28 -7.77 -3.90 3.44
C GLN A 28 -6.36 -3.66 3.99
N LEU A 29 -5.70 -2.56 3.59
CA LEU A 29 -4.36 -2.23 4.05
C LEU A 29 -4.32 -2.03 5.57
N ALA A 30 -5.32 -1.37 6.14
CA ALA A 30 -5.44 -1.19 7.58
C ALA A 30 -5.57 -2.54 8.32
N SER A 31 -6.36 -3.47 7.77
CA SER A 31 -6.49 -4.82 8.34
C SER A 31 -5.17 -5.60 8.28
N GLU A 32 -4.47 -5.54 7.15
CA GLU A 32 -3.17 -6.21 6.97
C GLU A 32 -2.11 -5.64 7.92
N ILE A 33 -2.06 -4.30 8.08
CA ILE A 33 -1.18 -3.62 9.04
C ILE A 33 -1.45 -4.13 10.46
N LYS A 34 -2.71 -4.18 10.88
CA LYS A 34 -3.09 -4.63 12.22
C LYS A 34 -2.66 -6.08 12.50
N VAL A 35 -2.82 -6.96 11.51
CA VAL A 35 -2.39 -8.37 11.62
C VAL A 35 -0.87 -8.45 11.77
N LEU A 36 -0.11 -7.71 10.95
CA LEU A 36 1.35 -7.68 11.05
C LEU A 36 1.84 -7.10 12.38
N GLU A 37 1.19 -6.05 12.90
CA GLU A 37 1.50 -5.47 14.21
C GLU A 37 1.22 -6.47 15.34
N THR A 38 0.12 -7.23 15.25
CA THR A 38 -0.22 -8.28 16.23
C THR A 38 0.84 -9.39 16.22
N TRP A 39 1.23 -9.88 15.05
CA TRP A 39 2.27 -10.91 14.95
C TRP A 39 3.63 -10.42 15.44
N LEU A 40 3.98 -9.16 15.19
CA LEU A 40 5.21 -8.57 15.72
C LEU A 40 5.19 -8.49 17.25
N GLU A 41 4.06 -8.08 17.84
CA GLU A 41 3.88 -8.05 19.30
C GLU A 41 3.96 -9.46 19.90
N GLU A 42 3.37 -10.47 19.27
CA GLU A 42 3.50 -11.87 19.67
C GLU A 42 4.96 -12.35 19.63
N LEU A 43 5.71 -11.98 18.59
CA LEU A 43 7.14 -12.30 18.48
C LEU A 43 8.02 -11.53 19.48
N GLU A 44 7.60 -10.34 19.93
CA GLU A 44 8.30 -9.59 20.98
C GLU A 44 8.01 -10.15 22.37
N THR A 45 6.74 -10.49 22.65
CA THR A 45 6.30 -11.04 23.94
C THR A 45 6.80 -12.46 24.18
N SER A 46 7.01 -13.26 23.12
CA SER A 46 7.62 -14.59 23.22
C SER A 46 9.04 -14.55 23.84
N GLY A 47 9.76 -13.44 23.71
CA GLY A 47 11.13 -13.29 24.20
C GLY A 47 12.18 -14.11 23.44
N ASP A 48 11.79 -14.82 22.38
CA ASP A 48 12.71 -15.61 21.58
C ASP A 48 13.62 -14.72 20.73
N ASN A 49 14.90 -15.06 20.74
CA ASN A 49 15.97 -14.37 20.01
C ASN A 49 16.76 -15.33 19.11
N ASP A 50 16.15 -16.44 18.74
CA ASP A 50 16.72 -17.34 17.76
C ASP A 50 16.82 -16.65 16.39
N ALA A 51 17.82 -17.05 15.61
CA ALA A 51 18.12 -16.43 14.32
C ALA A 51 16.90 -16.44 13.36
N GLU A 52 16.07 -17.49 13.44
CA GLU A 52 14.84 -17.61 12.67
C GLU A 52 13.77 -16.61 13.12
N VAL A 53 13.62 -16.39 14.43
CA VAL A 53 12.69 -15.39 14.98
C VAL A 53 13.14 -13.98 14.63
N ILE A 54 14.44 -13.69 14.69
CA ILE A 54 15.01 -12.41 14.26
C ILE A 54 14.75 -12.17 12.76
N ALA A 55 14.97 -13.19 11.93
CA ALA A 55 14.70 -13.12 10.49
C ALA A 55 13.22 -12.88 10.20
N THR A 56 12.33 -13.59 10.89
CA THR A 56 10.88 -13.45 10.76
C THR A 56 10.41 -12.05 11.18
N ARG A 57 10.88 -11.55 12.33
CA ARG A 57 10.61 -10.19 12.82
C ARG A 57 11.06 -9.15 11.80
N LYS A 58 12.22 -9.33 11.17
CA LYS A 58 12.71 -8.45 10.10
C LYS A 58 11.78 -8.47 8.89
N SER A 59 11.42 -9.66 8.39
CA SER A 59 10.51 -9.79 7.24
C SER A 59 9.14 -9.16 7.51
N TYR A 60 8.60 -9.32 8.71
CA TYR A 60 7.31 -8.72 9.09
C TYR A 60 7.39 -7.20 9.18
N ASN A 61 8.48 -6.65 9.71
CA ASN A 61 8.73 -5.21 9.70
C ASN A 61 8.84 -4.63 8.28
N ASP A 62 9.54 -5.34 7.38
CA ASP A 62 9.68 -4.91 5.98
C ASP A 62 8.31 -4.89 5.27
N MET A 63 7.48 -5.92 5.50
CA MET A 63 6.10 -5.96 4.98
C MET A 63 5.24 -4.85 5.58
N LEU A 64 5.32 -4.63 6.90
CA LEU A 64 4.58 -3.57 7.59
C LEU A 64 4.90 -2.20 7.02
N ARG A 65 6.19 -1.94 6.76
CA ARG A 65 6.64 -0.70 6.13
C ARG A 65 6.04 -0.54 4.74
N SER A 66 6.10 -1.57 3.90
CA SER A 66 5.52 -1.52 2.55
C SER A 66 4.01 -1.22 2.57
N ARG A 67 3.27 -1.83 3.50
CA ARG A 67 1.82 -1.59 3.65
C ARG A 67 1.52 -0.17 4.13
N LYS A 68 2.30 0.38 5.07
CA LYS A 68 2.18 1.77 5.53
C LYS A 68 2.50 2.78 4.42
N GLU A 69 3.53 2.51 3.62
CA GLU A 69 3.90 3.34 2.47
C GLU A 69 2.80 3.33 1.39
N MET A 70 2.21 2.15 1.11
CA MET A 70 1.10 2.02 0.17
C MET A 70 -0.16 2.75 0.65
N LEU A 71 -0.49 2.63 1.94
CA LEU A 71 -1.62 3.33 2.55
C LEU A 71 -1.45 4.85 2.44
N ASN A 72 -0.27 5.37 2.79
CA ASN A 72 0.03 6.79 2.67
C ASN A 72 -0.07 7.29 1.22
N THR A 73 0.37 6.48 0.26
CA THR A 73 0.24 6.80 -1.17
C THR A 73 -1.22 6.87 -1.59
N LEU A 74 -2.04 5.90 -1.16
CA LEU A 74 -3.47 5.86 -1.46
C LEU A 74 -4.22 7.05 -0.84
N GLU A 75 -3.94 7.38 0.42
CA GLU A 75 -4.50 8.56 1.09
C GLU A 75 -4.08 9.88 0.42
N SER A 76 -2.82 9.97 -0.01
CA SER A 76 -2.32 11.14 -0.72
C SER A 76 -3.03 11.29 -2.07
N GLN A 77 -3.26 10.19 -2.79
CA GLN A 77 -3.97 10.19 -4.05
C GLN A 77 -5.46 10.54 -3.88
N ALA A 78 -6.10 10.08 -2.80
CA ALA A 78 -7.48 10.46 -2.47
C ALA A 78 -7.60 11.98 -2.22
N LYS A 79 -6.66 12.56 -1.45
CA LYS A 79 -6.59 14.02 -1.19
C LYS A 79 -6.39 14.83 -2.47
N LEU A 80 -5.53 14.36 -3.38
CA LEU A 80 -5.26 15.04 -4.66
C LEU A 80 -6.45 14.99 -5.61
N GLN A 81 -7.31 13.98 -5.50
CA GLN A 81 -8.56 13.88 -6.29
C GLN A 81 -9.65 14.88 -5.82
N GLY A 82 -9.40 15.65 -4.76
CA GLY A 82 -10.27 16.77 -4.36
C GLY A 82 -11.63 16.32 -3.84
N ILE A 83 -11.63 15.23 -3.07
CA ILE A 83 -12.81 14.63 -2.43
C ILE A 83 -12.93 15.18 -1.01
#